data_AF-A0A7S3JF79-F1
#
_entry.id   AF-A0A7S3JF79-F1
#
_cell.length_a   1.000
_cell.length_b   1.000
_cell.length_c   1.000
_cell.angle_alpha   90.00
_cell.angle_beta   90.00
_cell.angle_gamma   90.00
#
_symmetry.space_group_name_H-M   'P 1'
#
loop_
_entity.id
_entity.type
_entity.pdbx_description
1 polymer ?
#
loop_
_entity_poly.entity_id
_entity_poly.type
_entity_poly.pdbx_seq_one_letter_code
_entity_poly.pdbx_strand_id
1 'polypeptide(L)'
;KQIFNPETGHRLGETQLLNHFPNHYELTRKDLMVKNIKRYRKDMEKENNPISAKDDEGVYLYLDIIPTTYILPGDYTLFVEEFRKNTNIMWIMKPCGRAQGKGIFLVNKLNQLKKWATCSKLPFQTLSLKESYVISKYVENPLLIGGKKFDLRLYVLVTSYRPLKVWMYNVGFARFC
;
A
#
# COMPACT_ATOMS: atom_id res chain seq x y z
N LYS A 1 14.11 -9.75 -14.87
CA LYS A 1 15.17 -10.72 -14.52
C LYS A 1 14.86 -11.28 -13.15
N GLN A 2 14.31 -12.49 -13.08
CA GLN A 2 13.90 -13.14 -11.82
C GLN A 2 15.10 -13.87 -11.18
N ILE A 3 16.14 -13.12 -10.80
CA ILE A 3 17.36 -13.70 -10.20
C ILE A 3 17.05 -14.49 -8.91
N PHE A 4 15.94 -14.15 -8.25
CA PHE A 4 15.49 -14.79 -7.00
C PHE A 4 14.45 -15.91 -7.20
N ASN A 5 14.06 -16.26 -8.43
CA ASN A 5 13.11 -17.35 -8.61
C ASN A 5 13.84 -18.69 -8.37
N PRO A 6 13.42 -19.51 -7.39
CA PRO A 6 14.03 -20.81 -7.09
C PRO A 6 14.12 -21.74 -8.30
N GLU A 7 13.19 -21.62 -9.24
CA GLU A 7 13.12 -22.41 -10.47
C GLU A 7 14.20 -22.06 -11.49
N THR A 8 14.85 -20.89 -11.35
CA THR A 8 15.92 -20.48 -12.26
C THR A 8 17.25 -21.18 -11.99
N GLY A 9 17.37 -21.92 -10.88
CA GLY A 9 18.56 -22.71 -10.54
C GLY A 9 19.81 -21.90 -10.19
N HIS A 10 19.77 -20.56 -10.30
CA HIS A 10 20.89 -19.70 -9.97
C HIS A 10 21.06 -19.57 -8.45
N ARG A 11 22.14 -20.17 -7.93
CA ARG A 11 22.61 -19.94 -6.56
C ARG A 11 23.76 -18.93 -6.57
N LEU A 12 23.70 -17.97 -5.66
CA LEU A 12 24.79 -17.02 -5.46
C LEU A 12 25.94 -17.71 -4.74
N GLY A 13 27.17 -17.39 -5.13
CA GLY A 13 28.38 -17.78 -4.40
C GLY A 13 28.49 -17.04 -3.06
N GLU A 14 29.32 -17.55 -2.15
CA GLU A 14 29.43 -17.06 -0.77
C GLU A 14 29.81 -15.58 -0.65
N THR A 15 30.61 -15.07 -1.60
CA THR A 15 31.08 -13.68 -1.61
C THR A 15 30.19 -12.75 -2.43
N GLN A 16 29.16 -13.28 -3.09
CA GLN A 16 28.27 -12.49 -3.92
C GLN A 16 27.20 -11.81 -3.06
N LEU A 17 27.10 -10.50 -3.19
CA LEU A 17 26.10 -9.68 -2.51
C LEU A 17 25.14 -9.09 -3.52
N LEU A 18 23.85 -9.08 -3.18
CA LEU A 18 22.81 -8.39 -3.93
C LEU A 18 22.17 -7.33 -3.06
N ASN A 19 21.74 -6.24 -3.70
CA ASN A 19 21.09 -5.11 -3.02
C ASN A 19 19.57 -5.29 -2.84
N HIS A 20 19.05 -6.49 -3.08
CA HIS A 20 17.64 -6.82 -2.90
C HIS A 20 17.51 -8.19 -2.22
N PHE A 21 16.54 -8.30 -1.32
CA PHE A 21 16.12 -9.59 -0.81
C PHE A 21 15.12 -10.26 -1.75
N PRO A 22 15.08 -11.61 -1.77
CA PRO A 22 13.96 -12.34 -2.33
C PRO A 22 12.64 -11.82 -1.74
N ASN A 23 11.58 -11.78 -2.55
CA ASN A 23 10.24 -11.37 -2.13
C ASN A 23 10.13 -9.94 -1.57
N HIS A 24 11.10 -9.05 -1.84
CA HIS A 24 11.01 -7.63 -1.43
C HIS A 24 9.72 -6.94 -1.92
N TYR A 25 9.12 -7.44 -3.00
CA TYR A 25 7.85 -6.97 -3.54
C TYR A 25 6.67 -7.09 -2.57
N GLU A 26 6.76 -7.94 -1.53
CA GLU A 26 5.75 -8.06 -0.46
C GLU A 26 5.57 -6.74 0.31
N LEU A 27 6.61 -5.92 0.39
CA LEU A 27 6.56 -4.60 1.02
C LEU A 27 6.53 -3.46 -0.01
N THR A 28 7.08 -3.64 -1.21
CA THR A 28 7.16 -2.54 -2.20
C THR A 28 5.95 -2.44 -3.13
N ARG A 29 5.18 -3.52 -3.32
CA ARG A 29 3.91 -3.46 -4.05
C ARG A 29 2.76 -3.04 -3.12
N LYS A 30 1.91 -2.13 -3.59
CA LYS A 30 0.86 -1.51 -2.76
C LYS A 30 -0.19 -2.50 -2.28
N ASP A 31 -0.61 -3.43 -3.14
CA ASP A 31 -1.57 -4.48 -2.82
C ASP A 31 -1.04 -5.44 -1.74
N LEU A 32 0.20 -5.91 -1.92
CA LEU A 32 0.83 -6.83 -0.97
C LEU A 32 1.15 -6.15 0.36
N MET A 33 1.66 -4.91 0.34
CA MET A 33 1.91 -4.12 1.54
C MET A 33 0.63 -4.01 2.40
N VAL A 34 -0.51 -3.66 1.79
CA VAL A 34 -1.79 -3.53 2.50
C VAL A 34 -2.26 -4.87 3.05
N LYS A 35 -2.16 -5.96 2.26
CA LYS A 35 -2.49 -7.32 2.72
C LYS A 35 -1.64 -7.74 3.91
N ASN A 36 -0.33 -7.50 3.84
CA ASN A 36 0.63 -7.86 4.88
C ASN A 36 0.39 -7.07 6.18
N ILE A 37 0.11 -5.76 6.10
CA ILE A 37 -0.22 -4.97 7.29
C ILE A 37 -1.55 -5.40 7.90
N LYS A 38 -2.58 -5.67 7.09
CA LYS A 38 -3.86 -6.21 7.59
C LYS A 38 -3.69 -7.57 8.27
N ARG A 39 -2.86 -8.45 7.72
CA ARG A 39 -2.51 -9.75 8.33
C ARG A 39 -1.78 -9.53 9.67
N TYR A 40 -0.75 -8.68 9.67
CA TYR A 40 0.03 -8.37 10.87
C TYR A 40 -0.85 -7.83 12.01
N ARG A 41 -1.76 -6.90 11.72
CA ARG A 41 -2.74 -6.41 12.71
C ARG A 41 -3.55 -7.54 13.35
N LYS A 42 -4.10 -8.46 12.54
CA LYS A 42 -4.87 -9.62 13.03
C LYS A 42 -4.04 -10.59 13.86
N ASP A 43 -2.79 -10.83 13.47
CA ASP A 43 -1.90 -11.74 14.20
C ASP A 43 -1.55 -11.14 15.58
N MET A 44 -1.24 -9.84 15.62
CA MET A 44 -0.99 -9.13 16.89
C MET A 44 -2.20 -9.10 17.82
N GLU A 45 -3.42 -8.98 17.28
CA GLU A 45 -4.66 -9.09 18.07
C GLU A 45 -4.84 -10.48 18.68
N LYS A 46 -4.60 -11.55 17.89
CA LYS A 46 -4.70 -12.93 18.39
C LYS A 46 -3.68 -13.24 19.48
N GLU A 47 -2.50 -12.64 19.40
CA GLU A 47 -1.44 -12.76 20.39
C GLU A 47 -1.66 -11.85 21.60
N ASN A 48 -2.72 -11.03 21.64
CA ASN A 48 -2.95 -9.98 22.64
C ASN A 48 -1.72 -9.06 22.81
N ASN A 49 -1.03 -8.77 21.72
CA ASN A 49 0.17 -7.94 21.75
C ASN A 49 -0.22 -6.47 22.01
N PRO A 50 0.43 -5.75 22.95
CA PRO A 50 0.13 -4.34 23.25
C PRO A 50 0.15 -3.40 22.04
N ILE A 51 0.89 -3.75 20.98
CA ILE A 51 0.93 -2.94 19.74
C ILE A 51 -0.42 -2.92 19.00
N SER A 52 -1.28 -3.92 19.23
CA SER A 52 -2.63 -4.00 18.67
C SER A 52 -3.70 -3.29 19.52
N ALA A 53 -3.30 -2.59 20.58
CA ALA A 53 -4.21 -1.80 21.40
C ALA A 53 -5.02 -0.81 20.56
N LYS A 54 -6.30 -0.65 20.92
CA LYS A 54 -7.25 0.25 20.28
C LYS A 54 -7.82 1.24 21.29
N ASP A 55 -8.24 2.40 20.81
CA ASP A 55 -9.05 3.32 21.59
C ASP A 55 -10.51 2.87 21.68
N ASP A 56 -11.34 3.66 22.38
CA ASP A 56 -12.77 3.40 22.58
C ASP A 56 -13.57 3.39 21.25
N GLU A 57 -13.04 4.02 20.20
CA GLU A 57 -13.63 4.06 18.87
C GLU A 57 -13.17 2.88 17.98
N GLY A 58 -12.27 2.03 18.48
CA GLY A 58 -11.75 0.86 17.78
C GLY A 58 -10.61 1.16 16.80
N VAL A 59 -10.00 2.35 16.86
CA VAL A 59 -8.84 2.75 16.06
C VAL A 59 -7.56 2.28 16.74
N TYR A 60 -6.60 1.76 15.97
CA TYR A 60 -5.34 1.28 16.54
C TYR A 60 -4.47 2.44 17.04
N LEU A 61 -3.98 2.33 18.27
CA LEU A 61 -3.11 3.35 18.88
C LEU A 61 -1.73 3.42 18.21
N TYR A 62 -1.14 2.26 17.90
CA TYR A 62 0.23 2.16 17.35
C TYR A 62 0.28 1.71 15.90
N LEU A 63 -0.77 1.03 15.43
CA LEU A 63 -0.83 0.43 14.10
C LEU A 63 -1.68 1.23 13.11
N ASP A 64 -2.13 2.45 13.41
CA ASP A 64 -2.85 3.31 12.45
C ASP A 64 -1.91 4.03 11.46
N ILE A 65 -1.13 3.23 10.73
CA ILE A 65 -0.10 3.72 9.80
C ILE A 65 -0.52 3.64 8.32
N ILE A 66 -1.69 3.05 8.02
CA ILE A 66 -2.25 2.97 6.68
C ILE A 66 -3.73 3.38 6.66
N PRO A 67 -4.15 4.20 5.69
CA PRO A 67 -5.57 4.54 5.54
C PRO A 67 -6.37 3.32 5.10
N THR A 68 -7.68 3.36 5.35
CA THR A 68 -8.64 2.36 4.84
C THR A 68 -8.44 2.16 3.34
N THR A 69 -8.12 0.93 2.96
CA THR A 69 -7.71 0.59 1.59
C THR A 69 -8.35 -0.71 1.14
N TYR A 70 -8.81 -0.73 -0.11
CA TYR A 70 -9.41 -1.87 -0.81
C TYR A 70 -8.63 -2.17 -2.09
N ILE A 71 -8.60 -3.44 -2.49
CA ILE A 71 -7.87 -3.91 -3.67
C ILE A 71 -8.85 -4.32 -4.75
N LEU A 72 -8.86 -3.58 -5.87
CA LEU A 72 -9.76 -3.83 -6.99
C LEU A 72 -9.13 -4.80 -8.02
N PRO A 73 -9.94 -5.65 -8.66
CA PRO A 73 -11.41 -5.73 -8.55
C PRO A 73 -11.95 -6.54 -7.35
N GLY A 74 -11.09 -7.25 -6.61
CA GLY A 74 -11.52 -8.23 -5.58
C GLY A 74 -12.38 -7.65 -4.45
N ASP A 75 -12.03 -6.47 -3.94
CA ASP A 75 -12.71 -5.82 -2.81
C ASP A 75 -13.78 -4.80 -3.27
N TYR A 76 -14.25 -4.87 -4.52
CA TYR A 76 -15.15 -3.85 -5.07
C TYR A 76 -16.46 -3.71 -4.28
N THR A 77 -17.10 -4.83 -3.94
CA THR A 77 -18.37 -4.81 -3.20
C THR A 77 -18.21 -4.15 -1.84
N LEU A 78 -17.14 -4.50 -1.11
CA LEU A 78 -16.80 -3.89 0.18
C LEU A 78 -16.54 -2.39 0.05
N PHE A 79 -15.83 -1.98 -0.99
CA PHE A 79 -15.61 -0.56 -1.26
C PHE A 79 -16.92 0.19 -1.54
N VAL A 80 -17.82 -0.38 -2.35
CA VAL A 80 -19.11 0.25 -2.69
C VAL A 80 -19.99 0.38 -1.45
N GLU A 81 -20.01 -0.62 -0.57
CA GLU A 81 -20.71 -0.55 0.72
C GLU A 81 -20.16 0.57 1.59
N GLU A 82 -18.84 0.68 1.74
CA GLU A 82 -18.22 1.74 2.52
C GLU A 82 -18.46 3.12 1.93
N PHE A 83 -18.36 3.25 0.60
CA PHE A 83 -18.64 4.50 -0.10
C PHE A 83 -20.09 4.97 0.11
N ARG A 84 -21.05 4.05 0.17
CA ARG A 84 -22.47 4.37 0.40
C ARG A 84 -22.75 4.85 1.82
N LYS A 85 -21.97 4.41 2.82
CA LYS A 85 -22.09 4.88 4.20
C LYS A 85 -21.66 6.34 4.33
N ASN A 86 -20.62 6.75 3.61
CA ASN A 86 -20.13 8.12 3.64
C ASN A 86 -19.65 8.59 2.26
N THR A 87 -20.52 9.30 1.56
CA THR A 87 -20.32 9.76 0.19
C THR A 87 -19.44 11.00 0.06
N ASN A 88 -19.17 11.69 1.17
CA ASN A 88 -18.35 12.91 1.18
C ASN A 88 -16.85 12.64 1.27
N ILE A 89 -16.45 11.40 1.54
CA ILE A 89 -15.04 11.03 1.65
C ILE A 89 -14.38 11.06 0.28
N MET A 90 -13.23 11.71 0.20
CA MET A 90 -12.38 11.63 -0.98
C MET A 90 -11.54 10.34 -0.97
N TRP A 91 -11.47 9.67 -2.12
CA TRP A 91 -10.67 8.47 -2.32
C TRP A 91 -9.58 8.72 -3.35
N ILE A 92 -8.47 7.99 -3.21
CA ILE A 92 -7.36 8.03 -4.16
C ILE A 92 -7.12 6.63 -4.73
N MET A 93 -7.16 6.53 -6.05
CA MET A 93 -6.88 5.31 -6.78
C MET A 93 -5.44 5.31 -7.29
N LYS A 94 -4.75 4.19 -7.13
CA LYS A 94 -3.36 4.02 -7.56
C LYS A 94 -3.17 2.63 -8.19
N PRO A 95 -2.43 2.50 -9.29
CA PRO A 95 -2.07 1.19 -9.81
C PRO A 95 -1.14 0.45 -8.84
N CYS A 96 -1.34 -0.85 -8.65
CA CYS A 96 -0.60 -1.64 -7.66
C CYS A 96 0.92 -1.65 -7.92
N GLY A 97 1.32 -1.89 -9.18
CA GLY A 97 2.72 -2.07 -9.60
C GLY A 97 3.41 -0.85 -10.22
N ARG A 98 2.74 0.31 -10.37
CA ARG A 98 3.34 1.50 -10.99
C ARG A 98 3.92 2.47 -9.95
N ALA A 99 4.82 3.35 -10.41
CA ALA A 99 5.48 4.39 -9.63
C ALA A 99 5.34 5.77 -10.30
N GLN A 100 5.95 6.80 -9.70
CA GLN A 100 6.03 8.18 -10.24
C GLN A 100 4.70 8.92 -10.40
N GLY A 101 3.65 8.52 -9.68
CA GLY A 101 2.34 9.19 -9.76
C GLY A 101 1.53 8.92 -11.03
N LYS A 102 2.05 8.10 -11.96
CA LYS A 102 1.35 7.77 -13.21
C LYS A 102 0.15 6.88 -12.94
N GLY A 103 -1.01 7.28 -13.46
CA GLY A 103 -2.28 6.55 -13.30
C GLY A 103 -2.96 6.76 -11.94
N ILE A 104 -2.53 7.76 -11.16
CA ILE A 104 -3.22 8.16 -9.93
C ILE A 104 -4.37 9.10 -10.28
N PHE A 105 -5.53 8.87 -9.69
CA PHE A 105 -6.67 9.78 -9.80
C PHE A 105 -7.50 9.77 -8.52
N LEU A 106 -8.20 10.88 -8.28
CA LEU A 106 -9.09 11.05 -7.15
C LEU A 106 -10.52 10.64 -7.53
N VAL A 107 -11.22 10.05 -6.58
CA VAL A 107 -12.60 9.60 -6.73
C VAL A 107 -13.41 10.15 -5.57
N ASN A 108 -14.43 10.93 -5.88
CA ASN A 108 -15.42 11.40 -4.91
C ASN A 108 -16.85 11.07 -5.35
N LYS A 109 -17.03 10.44 -6.50
CA LYS A 109 -18.34 9.99 -7.01
C LYS A 109 -18.21 8.62 -7.63
N LEU A 110 -19.11 7.69 -7.31
CA LEU A 110 -19.12 6.34 -7.90
C LEU A 110 -19.20 6.35 -9.43
N ASN A 111 -19.83 7.35 -10.02
CA ASN A 111 -19.90 7.48 -11.48
C ASN A 111 -18.52 7.68 -12.12
N GLN A 112 -17.55 8.29 -11.43
CA GLN A 112 -16.17 8.38 -11.92
C GLN A 112 -15.51 7.01 -12.00
N LEU A 113 -15.78 6.13 -11.02
CA LEU A 113 -15.27 4.76 -11.02
C LEU A 113 -15.89 3.92 -12.14
N LYS A 114 -17.21 4.07 -12.37
CA LYS A 114 -17.89 3.42 -13.50
C LYS A 114 -17.34 3.88 -14.84
N LYS A 115 -17.18 5.21 -15.03
CA LYS A 115 -16.57 5.78 -16.24
C LYS A 115 -15.14 5.28 -16.44
N TRP A 116 -14.34 5.24 -15.38
CA TRP A 116 -12.98 4.68 -15.45
C TRP A 116 -13.01 3.21 -15.89
N ALA A 117 -13.91 2.40 -15.33
CA ALA A 117 -14.08 1.01 -15.73
C ALA A 117 -14.50 0.87 -17.20
N THR A 118 -15.39 1.73 -17.71
CA THR A 118 -15.89 1.67 -19.10
C THR A 118 -14.98 2.33 -20.15
N CYS A 119 -14.25 3.39 -19.80
CA CYS A 119 -13.32 4.09 -20.71
C CYS A 119 -11.99 3.35 -20.86
N SER A 120 -11.56 2.66 -19.81
CA SER A 120 -10.71 1.48 -19.98
C SER A 120 -11.54 0.50 -20.78
N LYS A 121 -11.14 -0.01 -21.95
CA LYS A 121 -11.95 -0.96 -22.75
C LYS A 121 -12.13 -2.33 -22.06
N LEU A 122 -12.66 -2.36 -20.84
CA LEU A 122 -12.68 -3.48 -19.92
C LEU A 122 -14.04 -3.53 -19.22
N PRO A 123 -14.92 -4.48 -19.56
CA PRO A 123 -15.98 -4.89 -18.65
C PRO A 123 -15.41 -5.08 -17.24
N PHE A 124 -16.10 -4.65 -16.19
CA PHE A 124 -15.63 -4.78 -14.80
C PHE A 124 -15.29 -6.25 -14.42
N GLN A 125 -15.93 -7.21 -15.09
CA GLN A 125 -15.65 -8.65 -15.01
C GLN A 125 -14.31 -9.09 -15.65
N THR A 126 -13.75 -8.29 -16.57
CA THR A 126 -12.45 -8.54 -17.26
C THR A 126 -11.26 -7.78 -16.66
N LEU A 127 -11.47 -6.98 -15.59
CA LEU A 127 -10.37 -6.38 -14.81
C LEU A 127 -9.47 -7.44 -14.16
N SER A 128 -9.86 -8.71 -14.16
CA SER A 128 -9.04 -9.82 -13.67
C SER A 128 -7.74 -10.00 -14.46
N LEU A 129 -7.62 -9.45 -15.68
CA LEU A 129 -6.54 -9.86 -16.58
C LEU A 129 -5.40 -8.86 -16.83
N LYS A 130 -5.48 -7.55 -16.52
CA LYS A 130 -4.32 -6.66 -16.84
C LYS A 130 -3.84 -5.60 -15.86
N GLU A 131 -4.63 -5.08 -14.90
CA GLU A 131 -4.03 -4.17 -13.91
C GLU A 131 -4.87 -4.03 -12.63
N SER A 132 -4.33 -4.52 -11.50
CA SER A 132 -4.94 -4.31 -10.18
C SER A 132 -4.69 -2.88 -9.68
N TYR A 133 -5.68 -2.33 -9.00
CA TYR A 133 -5.62 -1.01 -8.37
C TYR A 133 -5.86 -1.11 -6.88
N VAL A 134 -5.22 -0.23 -6.12
CA VAL A 134 -5.59 0.05 -4.73
C VAL A 134 -6.42 1.33 -4.70
N ILE A 135 -7.52 1.29 -3.95
CA ILE A 135 -8.32 2.46 -3.62
C ILE A 135 -8.22 2.71 -2.12
N SER A 136 -7.69 3.87 -1.75
CA SER A 136 -7.44 4.25 -0.36
C SER A 136 -8.19 5.52 0.00
N LYS A 137 -8.63 5.65 1.25
CA LYS A 137 -9.16 6.91 1.77
C LYS A 137 -8.07 7.99 1.62
N TYR A 138 -8.44 9.13 1.05
CA TYR A 138 -7.53 10.27 0.92
C TYR A 138 -7.38 10.94 2.28
N VAL A 139 -6.16 11.36 2.62
CA VAL A 139 -5.90 12.13 3.84
C VAL A 139 -6.31 13.57 3.59
N GLU A 140 -7.46 13.96 4.13
CA GLU A 140 -8.10 15.25 3.90
C GLU A 140 -7.42 16.39 4.65
N ASN A 141 -6.90 16.11 5.85
CA ASN A 141 -6.23 17.09 6.71
C ASN A 141 -4.72 16.77 6.84
N PRO A 142 -3.92 16.89 5.76
CA PRO A 142 -2.47 16.72 5.86
C PRO A 142 -1.85 17.91 6.61
N LEU A 143 -0.72 17.68 7.27
CA LEU A 143 0.12 18.78 7.77
C LEU A 143 0.59 19.63 6.58
N LEU A 144 0.41 20.94 6.69
CA LEU A 144 0.84 21.91 5.69
C LEU A 144 1.99 22.75 6.24
N ILE A 145 3.00 22.98 5.42
CA ILE A 145 4.09 23.92 5.71
C ILE A 145 4.02 25.02 4.65
N GLY A 146 3.83 26.27 5.07
CA GLY A 146 3.63 27.39 4.14
C GLY A 146 2.42 27.21 3.22
N GLY A 147 1.37 26.55 3.69
CA GLY A 147 0.16 26.26 2.91
C GLY A 147 0.31 25.15 1.87
N LYS A 148 1.49 24.50 1.78
CA LYS A 148 1.74 23.41 0.83
C LYS A 148 1.73 22.05 1.51
N LYS A 149 1.10 21.09 0.83
CA LYS A 149 1.18 19.66 1.18
C LYS A 149 2.57 19.14 0.84
N PHE A 150 3.07 18.23 1.66
CA PHE A 150 4.33 17.54 1.41
C PHE A 150 4.24 16.07 1.79
N ASP A 151 5.21 15.29 1.31
CA ASP A 151 5.48 13.94 1.78
C ASP A 151 6.94 13.80 2.22
N LEU A 152 7.21 12.87 3.14
CA LEU A 152 8.56 12.59 3.63
C LEU A 152 9.13 11.34 2.95
N ARG A 153 10.35 11.46 2.43
CA ARG A 153 11.18 10.31 2.03
C ARG A 153 12.17 10.00 3.13
N LEU A 154 11.99 8.84 3.74
CA LEU A 154 12.92 8.24 4.69
C LEU A 154 13.64 7.05 4.03
N TYR A 155 14.86 6.77 4.46
CA TYR A 155 15.68 5.68 3.96
C TYR A 155 15.92 4.64 5.05
N VAL A 156 15.64 3.39 4.73
CA VAL A 156 15.82 2.24 5.63
C VAL A 156 16.64 1.19 4.91
N LEU A 157 17.73 0.73 5.54
CA LEU A 157 18.58 -0.36 5.07
C LEU A 157 18.31 -1.61 5.91
N VAL A 158 17.92 -2.69 5.26
CA VAL A 158 17.84 -4.01 5.89
C VAL A 158 19.10 -4.77 5.49
N THR A 159 19.88 -5.24 6.48
CA THR A 159 21.12 -6.01 6.20
C THR A 159 20.94 -7.50 6.44
N SER A 160 19.96 -7.90 7.27
CA SER A 160 19.61 -9.30 7.49
C SER A 160 18.17 -9.42 7.99
N TYR A 161 17.51 -10.55 7.68
CA TYR A 161 16.22 -10.95 8.26
C TYR A 161 16.35 -12.03 9.34
N ARG A 162 17.53 -12.67 9.46
CA ARG A 162 17.82 -13.73 10.44
C ARG A 162 19.27 -13.60 10.93
N PRO A 163 19.50 -12.94 12.09
CA PRO A 163 18.54 -12.13 12.84
C PRO A 163 18.14 -10.86 12.07
N LEU A 164 16.96 -10.30 12.37
CA LEU A 164 16.49 -9.06 11.74
C LEU A 164 17.41 -7.89 12.13
N LYS A 165 18.02 -7.24 11.14
CA LYS A 165 18.88 -6.06 11.30
C LYS A 165 18.41 -4.96 10.36
N VAL A 166 17.89 -3.88 10.93
CA VAL A 166 17.29 -2.75 10.23
C VAL A 166 17.95 -1.46 10.70
N TRP A 167 18.34 -0.61 9.75
CA TRP A 167 19.01 0.66 9.99
C TRP A 167 18.18 1.77 9.35
N MET A 168 17.90 2.83 10.09
CA MET A 168 17.27 4.04 9.56
C MET A 168 18.35 5.08 9.32
N TYR A 169 18.39 5.63 8.11
CA TYR A 169 19.30 6.74 7.82
C TYR A 169 18.81 8.00 8.52
N ASN A 170 19.73 8.78 9.08
CA ASN A 170 19.43 9.98 9.86
C ASN A 170 18.93 11.15 9.00
N VAL A 171 19.20 11.13 7.70
CA VAL A 171 18.76 12.16 6.75
C VAL A 171 17.66 11.61 5.85
N GLY A 172 16.62 12.43 5.66
CA GLY A 172 15.58 12.25 4.66
C GLY A 172 15.30 13.58 3.97
N PHE A 173 14.26 13.64 3.14
CA PHE A 173 13.83 14.91 2.55
C PHE A 173 12.31 14.99 2.42
N ALA A 174 11.80 16.21 2.50
CA ALA A 174 10.41 16.53 2.23
C ALA A 174 10.23 16.88 0.74
N ARG A 175 9.19 16.34 0.12
CA ARG A 175 8.78 16.67 -1.24
C ARG A 175 7.49 17.47 -1.18
N PHE A 176 7.57 18.73 -1.59
CA PHE A 176 6.44 19.65 -1.62
C PHE A 176 5.68 19.53 -2.94
N CYS A 177 4.35 19.64 -2.86
CA CYS A 177 3.47 19.77 -4.01
C CYS A 177 3.36 21.22 -4.50
#